data_AF-A0ABD1AWK8-F1
#
_entry.id   AF-A0ABD1AWK8-F1
#
_cell.length_a   1.000
_cell.length_b   1.000
_cell.length_c   1.000
_cell.angle_alpha   90.00
_cell.angle_beta   90.00
_cell.angle_gamma   90.00
#
_symmetry.space_group_name_H-M   'P 1'
#
loop_
_entity.id
_entity.type
_entity.pdbx_description
1 polymer ?
#
loop_
_entity_poly.entity_id
_entity_poly.type
_entity_poly.pdbx_seq_one_letter_code
_entity_poly.pdbx_strand_id
1 'polypeptide(L)'
;MKSIHGFLLLLITAYGIFESVQAQDQSGFISLSCGLVPKETTYTEKTTNIKYTSDANYTDSGLVGRINDAYKTQFQQQTWTLRSFPKGERNCYNFNLTANSKYLIRGTFVYGNYDGLNQIPNFDLHIGPNKWTSVILDGVADASIFEMIHVLAQDRLQVCLVIKTGETIPFISSLELRPLNNNTYVTQSGSLIMVSRYYFSPTPNFVRYYRTNYLSEKSDVYSFGVVLLEIVTNQPVIDKTRERYHISEWVGFMLTKGDIRSIVDPKLMGDYDTNCAWKIVELALGCLNPSSNQRPTMAHVVNELNECVALENARRQGSEEMYSMGSIDYSRLSSVSEFTPRAR
;
A
#
# COMPACT_ATOMS: atom_id res chain seq x y z
N MET A 1 21.17 -10.92 48.79
CA MET A 1 20.76 -10.97 47.37
C MET A 1 19.52 -11.88 47.25
N LYS A 2 18.25 -11.51 47.48
CA LYS A 2 17.45 -10.29 47.27
C LYS A 2 17.78 -9.53 45.97
N SER A 3 16.73 -9.21 45.20
CA SER A 3 16.71 -8.38 43.99
C SER A 3 17.32 -8.94 42.69
N ILE A 4 16.64 -9.93 42.07
CA ILE A 4 16.60 -10.10 40.61
C ILE A 4 15.14 -10.32 40.16
N HIS A 5 14.38 -11.17 40.87
CA HIS A 5 12.99 -11.48 40.57
C HIS A 5 12.03 -10.26 40.55
N GLY A 6 12.36 -9.16 41.24
CA GLY A 6 11.58 -7.92 41.19
C GLY A 6 11.71 -7.16 39.86
N PHE A 7 12.82 -7.33 39.14
CA PHE A 7 13.07 -6.61 37.89
C PHE A 7 12.32 -7.25 36.71
N LEU A 8 12.21 -8.58 36.69
CA LEU A 8 11.39 -9.30 35.71
C LEU A 8 9.89 -8.97 35.85
N LEU A 9 9.36 -8.87 37.08
CA LEU A 9 7.96 -8.51 37.29
C LEU A 9 7.65 -7.08 36.80
N LEU A 10 8.57 -6.13 37.02
CA LEU A 10 8.40 -4.75 36.55
C LEU A 10 8.33 -4.65 35.01
N LEU A 11 9.14 -5.44 34.30
CA LEU A 11 9.08 -5.52 32.83
C LEU A 11 7.76 -6.12 32.33
N ILE A 12 7.21 -7.13 33.03
CA ILE A 12 5.90 -7.71 32.69
C ILE A 12 4.76 -6.70 32.95
N THR A 13 4.83 -5.90 34.01
CA THR A 13 3.84 -4.82 34.25
C THR A 13 4.00 -3.63 33.31
N ALA A 14 5.20 -3.37 32.78
CA ALA A 14 5.40 -2.32 31.76
C ALA A 14 4.75 -2.68 30.41
N TYR A 15 4.65 -3.97 30.08
CA TYR A 15 3.81 -4.48 28.99
C TYR A 15 2.32 -4.60 29.36
N GLY A 16 1.92 -4.18 30.57
CA GLY A 16 0.55 -4.18 31.06
C GLY A 16 -0.30 -2.98 30.62
N ILE A 17 0.24 -2.06 29.81
CA ILE A 17 -0.58 -1.00 29.20
C ILE A 17 -1.46 -1.65 28.12
N PHE A 18 -2.74 -1.81 28.44
CA PHE A 18 -3.81 -1.88 27.47
C PHE A 18 -3.87 -0.56 26.69
N GLU A 19 -2.92 -0.35 25.76
CA GLU A 19 -3.26 0.40 24.56
C GLU A 19 -4.27 -0.48 23.83
N SER A 20 -5.54 -0.20 24.13
CA SER A 20 -6.67 -0.62 23.32
C SER A 20 -6.26 -0.47 21.86
N VAL A 21 -6.20 -1.58 21.12
CA VAL A 21 -5.91 -1.52 19.69
C VAL A 21 -6.90 -0.55 19.10
N GLN A 22 -6.43 0.63 18.69
CA GLN A 22 -7.23 1.53 17.89
C GLN A 22 -7.32 0.90 16.51
N ALA A 23 -8.27 -0.04 16.41
CA ALA A 23 -9.21 -0.06 15.31
C ALA A 23 -9.66 1.40 15.15
N GLN A 24 -9.03 2.06 14.19
CA GLN A 24 -9.26 3.45 13.87
C GLN A 24 -10.76 3.61 13.67
N ASP A 25 -11.40 4.56 14.36
CA ASP A 25 -12.86 4.64 14.39
C ASP A 25 -13.42 4.91 12.98
N GLN A 26 -14.66 4.52 12.70
CA GLN A 26 -15.37 4.87 11.45
C GLN A 26 -15.86 6.35 11.48
N SER A 27 -15.17 7.20 12.23
CA SER A 27 -15.47 8.63 12.36
C SER A 27 -15.18 9.34 11.04
N GLY A 28 -16.18 10.11 10.56
CA GLY A 28 -16.12 10.77 9.26
C GLY A 28 -16.14 9.84 8.04
N PHE A 29 -16.34 8.52 8.22
CA PHE A 29 -16.49 7.60 7.10
C PHE A 29 -17.86 7.78 6.42
N ILE A 30 -17.84 7.89 5.09
CA ILE A 30 -19.06 7.81 4.28
C ILE A 30 -18.93 6.55 3.42
N SER A 31 -19.87 5.61 3.57
CA SER A 31 -19.90 4.35 2.80
C SER A 31 -21.29 4.16 2.20
N LEU A 32 -21.44 4.41 0.91
CA LEU A 32 -22.71 4.32 0.21
C LEU A 32 -22.83 2.98 -0.53
N SER A 33 -23.89 2.23 -0.21
CA SER A 33 -24.37 1.10 -1.01
C SER A 33 -25.36 1.70 -1.99
N CYS A 34 -24.94 1.87 -3.25
CA CYS A 34 -25.72 2.66 -4.20
C CYS A 34 -26.99 1.91 -4.62
N GLY A 35 -28.09 2.62 -4.78
CA GLY A 35 -29.41 2.02 -5.00
C GLY A 35 -29.97 1.19 -3.81
N LEU A 36 -29.34 1.21 -2.64
CA LEU A 36 -29.90 0.53 -1.46
C LEU A 36 -31.23 1.18 -1.05
N VAL A 37 -32.26 0.37 -0.90
CA VAL A 37 -33.62 0.78 -0.50
C VAL A 37 -34.18 -0.12 0.61
N PRO A 38 -35.06 0.37 1.51
CA PRO A 38 -35.44 1.78 1.71
C PRO A 38 -34.31 2.76 2.06
N LYS A 39 -34.61 4.07 2.02
CA LYS A 39 -33.64 5.15 2.26
C LYS A 39 -32.93 5.06 3.61
N GLU A 40 -33.66 4.72 4.67
CA GLU A 40 -33.10 4.63 6.03
C GLU A 40 -32.37 3.29 6.29
N THR A 41 -32.22 2.44 5.26
CA THR A 41 -31.54 1.15 5.41
C THR A 41 -30.03 1.32 5.60
N THR A 42 -29.51 0.64 6.62
CA THR A 42 -28.09 0.54 6.93
C THR A 42 -27.77 -0.88 7.38
N TYR A 43 -26.55 -1.33 7.10
CA TYR A 43 -26.04 -2.64 7.52
C TYR A 43 -24.52 -2.57 7.70
N THR A 44 -23.95 -3.56 8.38
CA THR A 44 -22.50 -3.76 8.46
C THR A 44 -22.10 -4.92 7.56
N GLU A 45 -21.17 -4.69 6.63
CA GLU A 45 -20.68 -5.74 5.73
C GLU A 45 -19.72 -6.67 6.52
N LYS A 46 -19.92 -7.99 6.38
CA LYS A 46 -19.35 -9.03 7.26
C LYS A 46 -17.84 -9.25 7.07
N THR A 47 -17.31 -9.03 5.87
CA THR A 47 -15.88 -9.25 5.56
C THR A 47 -15.02 -8.05 5.92
N THR A 48 -15.60 -6.86 5.93
CA THR A 48 -14.91 -5.57 6.18
C THR A 48 -15.17 -5.01 7.58
N ASN A 49 -16.30 -5.38 8.20
CA ASN A 49 -16.89 -4.74 9.38
C ASN A 49 -17.24 -3.24 9.18
N ILE A 50 -17.41 -2.79 7.94
CA ILE A 50 -17.75 -1.41 7.60
C ILE A 50 -19.27 -1.23 7.57
N LYS A 51 -19.75 -0.15 8.19
CA LYS A 51 -21.15 0.27 8.10
C LYS A 51 -21.41 0.97 6.76
N TYR A 52 -22.45 0.52 6.06
CA TYR A 52 -22.97 1.08 4.81
C TYR A 52 -24.37 1.67 4.99
N THR A 53 -24.69 2.67 4.17
CA THR A 53 -25.99 3.38 4.14
C THR A 53 -26.50 3.55 2.71
N SER A 54 -27.77 3.93 2.54
CA SER A 54 -28.32 4.32 1.24
C SER A 54 -27.65 5.58 0.68
N ASP A 55 -27.62 5.67 -0.66
CA ASP A 55 -27.18 6.86 -1.38
C ASP A 55 -28.24 7.95 -1.53
N ALA A 56 -29.51 7.69 -1.16
CA ALA A 56 -30.66 8.58 -1.34
C ALA A 56 -30.68 9.85 -0.44
N ASN A 57 -29.52 10.27 0.08
CA ASN A 57 -29.25 11.57 0.69
C ASN A 57 -28.21 12.39 -0.11
N TYR A 58 -27.59 11.81 -1.14
CA TYR A 58 -26.45 12.38 -1.87
C TYR A 58 -26.74 12.61 -3.36
N THR A 59 -27.82 12.03 -3.90
CA THR A 59 -28.26 12.18 -5.30
C THR A 59 -29.79 12.10 -5.38
N ASP A 60 -30.39 13.04 -6.11
CA ASP A 60 -31.85 13.16 -6.30
C ASP A 60 -32.33 12.46 -7.59
N SER A 61 -31.42 11.94 -8.42
CA SER A 61 -31.71 11.28 -9.70
C SER A 61 -31.31 9.81 -9.73
N GLY A 62 -31.53 9.17 -10.89
CA GLY A 62 -31.15 7.77 -11.16
C GLY A 62 -32.20 6.74 -10.75
N LEU A 63 -32.06 5.53 -11.29
CA LEU A 63 -32.90 4.37 -11.02
C LEU A 63 -32.15 3.37 -10.12
N VAL A 64 -32.91 2.61 -9.33
CA VAL A 64 -32.37 1.51 -8.52
C VAL A 64 -32.23 0.26 -9.38
N GLY A 65 -31.03 -0.30 -9.41
CA GLY A 65 -30.71 -1.58 -10.04
C GLY A 65 -30.15 -2.59 -9.04
N ARG A 66 -30.12 -3.86 -9.44
CA ARG A 66 -29.60 -4.98 -8.64
C ARG A 66 -28.96 -5.99 -9.57
N ILE A 67 -27.76 -6.45 -9.24
CA ILE A 67 -27.06 -7.45 -10.06
C ILE A 67 -27.82 -8.79 -10.06
N ASN A 68 -27.60 -9.60 -11.10
CA ASN A 68 -28.11 -10.98 -11.14
C ASN A 68 -27.61 -11.78 -9.92
N ASP A 69 -28.50 -12.55 -9.28
CA ASP A 69 -28.19 -13.33 -8.08
C ASP A 69 -27.04 -14.33 -8.31
N ALA A 70 -26.84 -14.80 -9.55
CA ALA A 70 -25.74 -15.69 -9.93
C ALA A 70 -24.33 -15.13 -9.66
N TYR A 71 -24.18 -13.80 -9.57
CA TYR A 71 -22.89 -13.14 -9.34
C TYR A 71 -22.67 -12.69 -7.88
N LYS A 72 -23.72 -12.66 -7.04
CA LYS A 72 -23.62 -12.06 -5.69
C LYS A 72 -22.63 -12.74 -4.77
N THR A 73 -22.46 -14.06 -4.86
CA THR A 73 -21.52 -14.83 -4.04
C THR A 73 -20.05 -14.50 -4.34
N GLN A 74 -19.78 -13.81 -5.45
CA GLN A 74 -18.44 -13.37 -5.86
C GLN A 74 -18.06 -12.01 -5.26
N PHE A 75 -19.02 -11.27 -4.68
CA PHE A 75 -18.84 -9.88 -4.27
C PHE A 75 -19.35 -9.56 -2.86
N GLN A 76 -18.77 -8.53 -2.26
CA GLN A 76 -19.21 -7.96 -0.98
C GLN A 76 -20.58 -7.27 -1.12
N GLN A 77 -21.35 -7.21 -0.02
CA GLN A 77 -22.76 -6.81 -0.04
C GLN A 77 -23.01 -5.41 -0.65
N GLN A 78 -22.06 -4.47 -0.56
CA GLN A 78 -22.20 -3.11 -1.08
C GLN A 78 -22.23 -2.98 -2.61
N THR A 79 -21.97 -4.05 -3.36
CA THR A 79 -22.10 -4.04 -4.83
C THR A 79 -23.29 -4.83 -5.36
N TRP A 80 -24.11 -5.41 -4.48
CA TRP A 80 -25.29 -6.20 -4.89
C TRP A 80 -26.44 -5.33 -5.42
N THR A 81 -26.52 -4.07 -4.98
CA THR A 81 -27.36 -3.02 -5.54
C THR A 81 -26.48 -2.01 -6.29
N LEU A 82 -27.10 -1.24 -7.16
CA LEU A 82 -26.47 -0.11 -7.85
C LEU A 82 -27.49 0.98 -8.16
N ARG A 83 -27.00 2.18 -8.47
CA ARG A 83 -27.80 3.25 -9.06
C ARG A 83 -27.35 3.50 -10.49
N SER A 84 -28.29 3.52 -11.43
CA SER A 84 -28.04 3.80 -12.85
C SER A 84 -28.69 5.11 -13.29
N PHE A 85 -28.13 5.75 -14.32
CA PHE A 85 -28.48 7.11 -14.73
C PHE A 85 -28.80 7.21 -16.23
N PRO A 86 -29.92 6.64 -16.70
CA PRO A 86 -30.31 6.62 -18.12
C PRO A 86 -30.82 7.96 -18.66
N LYS A 87 -30.70 9.06 -17.90
CA LYS A 87 -31.15 10.41 -18.28
C LYS A 87 -30.17 11.46 -17.77
N GLY A 88 -29.96 12.50 -18.58
CA GLY A 88 -29.04 13.60 -18.29
C GLY A 88 -27.59 13.23 -18.56
N GLU A 89 -26.88 14.08 -19.29
CA GLU A 89 -25.48 13.84 -19.70
C GLU A 89 -24.50 13.78 -18.53
N ARG A 90 -24.90 14.33 -17.37
CA ARG A 90 -24.08 14.46 -16.16
C ARG A 90 -24.95 14.30 -14.92
N ASN A 91 -24.68 13.26 -14.13
CA ASN A 91 -25.37 12.98 -12.87
C ASN A 91 -24.35 12.97 -11.73
N CYS A 92 -24.64 13.66 -10.62
CA CYS A 92 -23.65 13.95 -9.57
C CYS A 92 -24.14 13.55 -8.18
N TYR A 93 -23.26 12.89 -7.43
CA TYR A 93 -23.34 12.76 -5.98
C TYR A 93 -22.76 14.04 -5.36
N ASN A 94 -23.48 14.64 -4.42
CA ASN A 94 -23.10 15.87 -3.73
C ASN A 94 -22.77 15.57 -2.26
N PHE A 95 -21.61 16.03 -1.78
CA PHE A 95 -21.18 15.86 -0.40
C PHE A 95 -20.80 17.20 0.21
N ASN A 96 -21.36 17.49 1.39
CA ASN A 96 -20.91 18.60 2.23
C ASN A 96 -19.85 18.05 3.21
N LEU A 97 -18.63 18.59 3.14
CA LEU A 97 -17.42 18.09 3.77
C LEU A 97 -16.59 19.26 4.33
N THR A 98 -15.47 18.98 4.99
CA THR A 98 -14.59 20.03 5.51
C THR A 98 -13.59 20.48 4.44
N ALA A 99 -13.56 21.78 4.14
CA ALA A 99 -12.56 22.37 3.25
C ALA A 99 -11.13 22.20 3.81
N ASN A 100 -10.14 22.08 2.93
CA ASN A 100 -8.73 21.75 3.21
C ASN A 100 -8.48 20.37 3.85
N SER A 101 -9.50 19.51 3.98
CA SER A 101 -9.30 18.11 4.38
C SER A 101 -8.97 17.21 3.19
N LYS A 102 -8.12 16.22 3.44
CA LYS A 102 -7.76 15.16 2.49
C LYS A 102 -8.69 13.96 2.61
N TYR A 103 -9.14 13.41 1.48
CA TYR A 103 -9.95 12.19 1.40
C TYR A 103 -9.37 11.22 0.38
N LEU A 104 -9.43 9.93 0.73
CA LEU A 104 -9.45 8.85 -0.25
C LEU A 104 -10.90 8.64 -0.70
N ILE A 105 -11.14 8.77 -2.00
CA ILE A 105 -12.43 8.61 -2.66
C ILE A 105 -12.34 7.34 -3.51
N ARG A 106 -13.29 6.43 -3.34
CA ARG A 106 -13.34 5.13 -4.03
C ARG A 106 -14.73 4.91 -4.66
N GLY A 107 -14.76 4.70 -5.97
CA GLY A 107 -15.94 4.20 -6.68
C GLY A 107 -15.76 2.73 -7.05
N THR A 108 -16.77 1.89 -6.78
CA THR A 108 -16.79 0.47 -7.17
C THR A 108 -17.95 0.21 -8.14
N PHE A 109 -17.66 -0.49 -9.22
CA PHE A 109 -18.56 -0.70 -10.36
C PHE A 109 -18.63 -2.19 -10.70
N VAL A 110 -19.81 -2.79 -10.49
CA VAL A 110 -20.14 -4.17 -10.86
C VAL A 110 -21.41 -4.16 -11.70
N TYR A 111 -21.32 -4.53 -12.98
CA TYR A 111 -22.45 -4.49 -13.91
C TYR A 111 -23.46 -5.62 -13.64
N GLY A 112 -22.98 -6.88 -13.57
CA GLY A 112 -23.79 -8.05 -13.22
C GLY A 112 -25.05 -8.26 -14.05
N ASN A 113 -25.08 -7.71 -15.28
CA ASN A 113 -26.22 -7.65 -16.20
C ASN A 113 -27.54 -7.17 -15.53
N TYR A 114 -27.47 -6.07 -14.77
CA TYR A 114 -28.61 -5.55 -13.99
C TYR A 114 -29.80 -5.07 -14.84
N ASP A 115 -29.57 -4.71 -16.10
CA ASP A 115 -30.56 -4.20 -17.06
C ASP A 115 -31.00 -5.28 -18.08
N GLY A 116 -30.35 -6.44 -18.09
CA GLY A 116 -30.62 -7.53 -19.04
C GLY A 116 -30.05 -7.31 -20.44
N LEU A 117 -29.40 -6.17 -20.72
CA LEU A 117 -28.92 -5.81 -22.06
C LEU A 117 -27.63 -6.56 -22.46
N ASN A 118 -26.90 -7.09 -21.48
CA ASN A 118 -25.59 -7.73 -21.66
C ASN A 118 -24.58 -6.85 -22.43
N GLN A 119 -24.68 -5.52 -22.28
CA GLN A 119 -23.82 -4.54 -22.94
C GLN A 119 -22.90 -3.90 -21.89
N ILE A 120 -21.58 -4.10 -22.02
CA ILE A 120 -20.61 -3.52 -21.10
C ILE A 120 -20.61 -1.98 -21.24
N PRO A 121 -20.88 -1.22 -20.15
CA PRO A 121 -21.01 0.23 -20.22
C PRO A 121 -19.66 0.96 -20.23
N ASN A 122 -19.61 2.11 -20.91
CA ASN A 122 -18.42 2.97 -21.03
C ASN A 122 -18.82 4.44 -20.83
N PHE A 123 -18.46 5.00 -19.68
CA PHE A 123 -18.84 6.35 -19.27
C PHE A 123 -17.67 7.01 -18.52
N ASP A 124 -17.70 8.33 -18.35
CA ASP A 124 -16.61 9.06 -17.70
C ASP A 124 -16.97 9.38 -16.24
N LEU A 125 -15.98 9.27 -15.35
CA LEU A 125 -16.08 9.63 -13.94
C LEU A 125 -15.34 10.96 -13.73
N HIS A 126 -15.96 11.90 -13.04
CA HIS A 126 -15.47 13.26 -12.80
C HIS A 126 -15.44 13.58 -11.30
N ILE A 127 -14.49 14.44 -10.91
CA ILE A 127 -14.42 15.06 -9.58
C ILE A 127 -14.52 16.59 -9.73
N GLY A 128 -15.60 17.16 -9.20
CA GLY A 128 -16.00 18.52 -9.56
C GLY A 128 -16.07 18.66 -11.10
N PRO A 129 -15.56 19.74 -11.72
CA PRO A 129 -15.55 19.87 -13.18
C PRO A 129 -14.62 18.84 -13.85
N ASN A 130 -13.53 18.44 -13.19
CA ASN A 130 -12.42 17.72 -13.81
C ASN A 130 -12.77 16.26 -14.10
N LYS A 131 -12.33 15.74 -15.25
CA LYS A 131 -12.37 14.30 -15.52
C LYS A 131 -11.35 13.59 -14.61
N TRP A 132 -11.78 12.51 -13.98
CA TRP A 132 -10.94 11.61 -13.18
C TRP A 132 -10.51 10.41 -14.02
N THR A 133 -11.45 9.69 -14.63
CA THR A 133 -11.15 8.50 -15.45
C THR A 133 -12.28 8.18 -16.43
N SER A 134 -12.07 7.17 -17.30
CA SER A 134 -13.16 6.46 -17.98
C SER A 134 -13.45 5.18 -17.20
N VAL A 135 -14.71 4.91 -16.86
CA VAL A 135 -15.15 3.61 -16.36
C VAL A 135 -15.35 2.69 -17.56
N ILE A 136 -14.58 1.61 -17.58
CA ILE A 136 -14.66 0.49 -18.51
C ILE A 136 -14.53 -0.76 -17.64
N LEU A 137 -15.33 -1.79 -17.91
CA LEU A 137 -15.29 -3.08 -17.20
C LEU A 137 -14.73 -4.15 -18.13
N ASP A 138 -13.99 -5.12 -17.59
CA ASP A 138 -13.43 -6.22 -18.37
C ASP A 138 -14.50 -7.28 -18.73
N GLY A 139 -15.60 -7.36 -17.97
CA GLY A 139 -16.67 -8.31 -18.20
C GLY A 139 -17.91 -8.10 -17.31
N VAL A 140 -18.88 -9.00 -17.46
CA VAL A 140 -20.20 -8.92 -16.79
C VAL A 140 -20.11 -9.22 -15.29
N ALA A 141 -19.19 -10.11 -14.92
CA ALA A 141 -18.99 -10.62 -13.56
C ALA A 141 -17.71 -10.09 -12.92
N ASP A 142 -17.27 -8.89 -13.33
CA ASP A 142 -16.05 -8.23 -12.86
C ASP A 142 -16.37 -6.98 -12.03
N ALA A 143 -15.39 -6.56 -11.21
CA ALA A 143 -15.49 -5.39 -10.35
C ALA A 143 -14.37 -4.39 -10.65
N SER A 144 -14.69 -3.31 -11.37
CA SER A 144 -13.75 -2.20 -11.56
C SER A 144 -13.80 -1.28 -10.34
N ILE A 145 -12.62 -0.99 -9.77
CA ILE A 145 -12.47 -0.13 -8.59
C ILE A 145 -11.54 1.03 -8.97
N PHE A 146 -12.03 2.26 -8.83
CA PHE A 146 -11.25 3.47 -9.07
C PHE A 146 -11.07 4.23 -7.76
N GLU A 147 -9.81 4.54 -7.42
CA GLU A 147 -9.44 5.26 -6.20
C GLU A 147 -8.66 6.53 -6.52
N MET A 148 -8.90 7.57 -5.70
CA MET A 148 -8.27 8.88 -5.78
C MET A 148 -8.00 9.44 -4.39
N ILE A 149 -6.83 10.04 -4.18
CA ILE A 149 -6.56 10.88 -3.01
C ILE A 149 -6.64 12.34 -3.44
N HIS A 150 -7.58 13.07 -2.84
CA HIS A 150 -7.90 14.45 -3.18
C HIS A 150 -7.91 15.33 -1.93
N VAL A 151 -7.45 16.58 -2.06
CA VAL A 151 -7.55 17.60 -1.01
C VAL A 151 -8.63 18.59 -1.44
N LEU A 152 -9.63 18.80 -0.59
CA LEU A 152 -10.77 19.63 -0.91
C LEU A 152 -10.43 21.12 -0.87
N ALA A 153 -10.59 21.83 -1.98
CA ALA A 153 -10.45 23.29 -2.03
C ALA A 153 -11.68 24.04 -1.47
N GLN A 154 -12.81 23.36 -1.26
CA GLN A 154 -14.09 23.91 -0.81
C GLN A 154 -14.80 22.91 0.11
N ASP A 155 -15.84 23.36 0.80
CA ASP A 155 -16.71 22.56 1.68
C ASP A 155 -17.69 21.64 0.91
N ARG A 156 -17.71 21.71 -0.42
CA ARG A 156 -18.56 20.87 -1.27
C ARG A 156 -17.75 20.06 -2.27
N LEU A 157 -17.93 18.74 -2.23
CA LEU A 157 -17.41 17.79 -3.22
C LEU A 157 -18.54 17.30 -4.13
N GLN A 158 -18.23 17.14 -5.41
CA GLN A 158 -19.09 16.43 -6.37
C GLN A 158 -18.34 15.27 -7.01
N VAL A 159 -18.95 14.09 -7.01
CA VAL A 159 -18.50 12.92 -7.78
C VAL A 159 -19.55 12.66 -8.85
N CYS A 160 -19.19 12.84 -10.12
CA CYS A 160 -20.15 12.84 -11.22
C CYS A 160 -19.87 11.75 -12.25
N LEU A 161 -20.94 11.06 -12.67
CA LEU A 161 -20.96 10.14 -13.79
C LEU A 161 -21.42 10.92 -15.03
N VAL A 162 -20.68 10.80 -16.13
CA VAL A 162 -20.88 11.57 -17.37
C VAL A 162 -21.05 10.61 -18.54
N ILE A 163 -22.16 10.75 -19.28
CA ILE A 163 -22.45 9.96 -20.48
C ILE A 163 -21.43 10.28 -21.56
N LYS A 164 -20.95 9.24 -22.25
CA LYS A 164 -20.15 9.37 -23.48
C LYS A 164 -21.05 9.10 -24.69
N THR A 165 -20.72 9.69 -25.82
CA THR A 165 -21.41 9.44 -27.10
C THR A 165 -21.39 7.94 -27.43
N GLY A 166 -22.55 7.28 -27.34
CA GLY A 166 -22.65 5.81 -27.49
C GLY A 166 -23.65 5.10 -26.56
N GLU A 167 -24.63 5.81 -26.00
CA GLU A 167 -25.86 5.29 -25.33
C GLU A 167 -25.71 4.42 -24.05
N THR A 168 -24.52 3.92 -23.70
CA THR A 168 -24.39 3.06 -22.51
C THR A 168 -24.70 3.79 -21.21
N ILE A 169 -25.56 3.21 -20.37
CA ILE A 169 -26.07 3.84 -19.15
C ILE A 169 -24.98 3.90 -18.06
N PRO A 170 -24.61 5.09 -17.55
CA PRO A 170 -23.72 5.21 -16.40
C PRO A 170 -24.36 4.65 -15.14
N PHE A 171 -23.57 3.98 -14.31
CA PHE A 171 -24.04 3.40 -13.06
C PHE A 171 -22.94 3.39 -12.00
N ILE A 172 -23.27 3.19 -10.73
CA ILE A 172 -22.30 2.96 -9.65
C ILE A 172 -22.88 2.00 -8.61
N SER A 173 -22.05 1.10 -8.08
CA SER A 173 -22.47 0.07 -7.11
C SER A 173 -22.14 0.49 -5.67
N SER A 174 -20.91 0.97 -5.40
CA SER A 174 -20.58 1.63 -4.13
C SER A 174 -19.76 2.90 -4.32
N LEU A 175 -19.91 3.84 -3.39
CA LEU A 175 -19.12 5.06 -3.30
C LEU A 175 -18.68 5.27 -1.85
N GLU A 176 -17.37 5.26 -1.62
CA GLU A 176 -16.75 5.34 -0.30
C GLU A 176 -15.83 6.57 -0.21
N LEU A 177 -15.95 7.31 0.88
CA LEU A 177 -15.05 8.40 1.23
C LEU A 177 -14.43 8.11 2.60
N ARG A 178 -13.10 8.19 2.66
CA ARG A 178 -12.29 7.91 3.86
C ARG A 178 -11.44 9.15 4.15
N PRO A 179 -11.64 9.87 5.27
CA PRO A 179 -10.80 11.00 5.63
C PRO A 179 -9.37 10.51 5.90
N LEU A 180 -8.38 11.25 5.41
CA LEU A 180 -6.96 10.99 5.61
C LEU A 180 -6.31 12.14 6.39
N ASN A 181 -5.19 11.85 7.05
CA ASN A 181 -4.34 12.91 7.58
C ASN A 181 -3.72 13.71 6.41
N ASN A 182 -3.71 15.05 6.51
CA ASN A 182 -3.16 15.91 5.46
C ASN A 182 -1.67 15.66 5.18
N ASN A 183 -0.92 15.10 6.14
CA ASN A 183 0.49 14.72 5.97
C ASN A 183 0.67 13.40 5.20
N THR A 184 -0.36 12.54 5.16
CA THR A 184 -0.32 11.24 4.48
C THR A 184 -0.50 11.43 2.97
N TYR A 185 0.47 11.00 2.16
CA TYR A 185 0.58 11.30 0.72
C TYR A 185 0.54 12.81 0.40
N VAL A 186 1.59 13.55 0.75
CA VAL A 186 1.74 14.96 0.34
C VAL A 186 1.90 15.04 -1.18
N THR A 187 1.08 15.85 -1.85
CA THR A 187 1.21 16.16 -3.28
C THR A 187 1.87 17.52 -3.47
N GLN A 188 2.68 17.67 -4.51
CA GLN A 188 3.19 18.99 -4.94
C GLN A 188 2.11 19.80 -5.67
N SER A 189 1.25 19.10 -6.41
CA SER A 189 0.10 19.69 -7.11
C SER A 189 -0.97 18.62 -7.39
N GLY A 190 -2.24 18.99 -7.31
CA GLY A 190 -3.35 18.15 -7.75
C GLY A 190 -3.64 16.92 -6.87
N SER A 191 -4.27 15.92 -7.49
CA SER A 191 -4.79 14.70 -6.84
C SER A 191 -3.98 13.49 -7.28
N LEU A 192 -3.82 12.50 -6.40
CA LEU A 192 -3.27 11.20 -6.80
C LEU A 192 -4.38 10.29 -7.28
N ILE A 193 -4.17 9.62 -8.41
CA ILE A 193 -4.99 8.48 -8.84
C ILE A 193 -4.28 7.17 -8.47
N MET A 194 -5.03 6.14 -8.08
CA MET A 194 -4.48 4.80 -7.94
C MET A 194 -4.15 4.24 -9.33
N VAL A 195 -2.87 3.97 -9.57
CA VAL A 195 -2.40 3.26 -10.78
C VAL A 195 -2.38 1.74 -10.53
N SER A 196 -1.86 1.31 -9.38
CA SER A 196 -1.82 -0.08 -8.95
C SER A 196 -1.68 -0.18 -7.44
N ARG A 197 -2.01 -1.35 -6.86
CA ARG A 197 -1.75 -1.70 -5.46
C ARG A 197 -1.45 -3.19 -5.37
N TYR A 198 -0.24 -3.54 -4.93
CA TYR A 198 0.19 -4.92 -4.78
C TYR A 198 0.15 -5.35 -3.30
N TYR A 199 -0.37 -6.55 -3.05
CA TYR A 199 -0.34 -7.20 -1.74
C TYR A 199 0.58 -8.40 -1.82
N PHE A 200 1.65 -8.37 -1.03
CA PHE A 200 2.68 -9.41 -1.08
C PHE A 200 2.42 -10.58 -0.10
N SER A 201 1.49 -10.46 0.86
CA SER A 201 1.28 -11.47 1.90
C SER A 201 0.38 -12.65 1.47
N PRO A 202 0.73 -13.91 1.80
CA PRO A 202 -0.11 -15.09 1.57
C PRO A 202 -1.27 -15.25 2.55
N THR A 203 -1.27 -14.54 3.67
CA THR A 203 -2.20 -14.87 4.76
C THR A 203 -3.61 -14.39 4.42
N PRO A 204 -4.67 -15.20 4.69
CA PRO A 204 -6.03 -14.72 4.56
C PRO A 204 -6.33 -13.59 5.57
N ASN A 205 -5.49 -13.43 6.59
CA ASN A 205 -5.60 -12.46 7.69
C ASN A 205 -5.01 -11.08 7.34
N PHE A 206 -5.56 -10.49 6.27
CA PHE A 206 -5.83 -9.05 6.20
C PHE A 206 -4.63 -8.07 6.37
N VAL A 207 -3.82 -7.85 5.31
CA VAL A 207 -2.89 -6.70 5.26
C VAL A 207 -3.68 -5.37 5.13
N ARG A 208 -4.11 -4.86 6.29
CA ARG A 208 -4.63 -3.53 6.70
C ARG A 208 -5.65 -2.75 5.83
N TYR A 209 -5.67 -2.89 4.51
CA TYR A 209 -6.62 -2.17 3.65
C TYR A 209 -7.87 -3.01 3.32
N TYR A 210 -7.75 -4.15 2.64
CA TYR A 210 -8.87 -4.86 1.99
C TYR A 210 -10.13 -5.12 2.85
N ARG A 211 -9.97 -5.29 4.16
CA ARG A 211 -11.11 -5.37 5.08
C ARG A 211 -11.51 -4.00 5.57
N THR A 212 -10.67 -3.38 6.40
CA THR A 212 -11.07 -2.21 7.18
C THR A 212 -11.17 -0.90 6.36
N ASN A 213 -10.65 -0.88 5.12
CA ASN A 213 -10.54 0.26 4.20
C ASN A 213 -9.88 1.53 4.80
N TYR A 214 -9.01 1.38 5.82
CA TYR A 214 -8.14 2.45 6.29
C TYR A 214 -6.80 2.41 5.55
N LEU A 215 -6.59 3.39 4.68
CA LEU A 215 -5.28 3.66 4.09
C LEU A 215 -4.44 4.48 5.08
N SER A 216 -3.15 4.14 5.24
CA SER A 216 -2.27 4.80 6.21
C SER A 216 -0.81 4.66 5.80
N GLU A 217 0.06 5.61 6.12
CA GLU A 217 1.51 5.45 5.91
C GLU A 217 2.05 4.14 6.53
N LYS A 218 1.44 3.70 7.64
CA LYS A 218 1.79 2.46 8.34
C LYS A 218 1.38 1.17 7.61
N SER A 219 0.46 1.19 6.63
CA SER A 219 0.27 0.05 5.71
C SER A 219 1.39 -0.02 4.69
N ASP A 220 1.87 1.13 4.23
CA ASP A 220 2.85 1.22 3.15
C ASP A 220 4.24 0.89 3.68
N VAL A 221 4.58 1.35 4.90
CA VAL A 221 5.73 0.87 5.69
C VAL A 221 5.75 -0.65 5.75
N TYR A 222 4.61 -1.30 6.03
CA TYR A 222 4.54 -2.77 6.12
C TYR A 222 4.77 -3.44 4.76
N SER A 223 4.10 -2.97 3.70
CA SER A 223 4.30 -3.51 2.35
C SER A 223 5.74 -3.34 1.87
N PHE A 224 6.37 -2.20 2.17
CA PHE A 224 7.78 -1.95 1.90
C PHE A 224 8.70 -2.87 2.71
N GLY A 225 8.35 -3.17 3.98
CA GLY A 225 9.04 -4.18 4.78
C GLY A 225 8.98 -5.59 4.17
N VAL A 226 7.87 -5.98 3.52
CA VAL A 226 7.80 -7.26 2.79
C VAL A 226 8.76 -7.24 1.60
N VAL A 227 8.75 -6.15 0.82
CA VAL A 227 9.61 -5.98 -0.37
C VAL A 227 11.10 -5.92 0.00
N LEU A 228 11.46 -5.30 1.13
CA LEU A 228 12.85 -5.34 1.64
C LEU A 228 13.31 -6.77 1.91
N LEU A 229 12.48 -7.61 2.54
CA LEU A 229 12.85 -9.01 2.75
C LEU A 229 12.97 -9.77 1.42
N GLU A 230 12.03 -9.59 0.48
CA GLU A 230 12.08 -10.22 -0.85
C GLU A 230 13.35 -9.85 -1.62
N ILE A 231 13.76 -8.58 -1.57
CA ILE A 231 15.00 -8.08 -2.18
C ILE A 231 16.25 -8.66 -1.49
N VAL A 232 16.33 -8.60 -0.15
CA VAL A 232 17.54 -9.03 0.59
C VAL A 232 17.79 -10.53 0.44
N THR A 233 16.73 -11.35 0.43
CA THR A 233 16.86 -12.81 0.38
C THR A 233 16.86 -13.37 -1.04
N ASN A 234 16.33 -12.61 -2.03
CA ASN A 234 15.99 -13.09 -3.37
C ASN A 234 15.14 -14.39 -3.33
N GLN A 235 14.16 -14.41 -2.42
CA GLN A 235 13.25 -15.53 -2.20
C GLN A 235 11.80 -15.04 -2.36
N PRO A 236 10.88 -15.85 -2.91
CA PRO A 236 9.48 -15.47 -2.99
C PRO A 236 8.89 -15.26 -1.60
N VAL A 237 8.04 -14.25 -1.45
CA VAL A 237 7.35 -13.96 -0.17
C VAL A 237 6.55 -15.16 0.35
N ILE A 238 6.06 -15.99 -0.57
CA ILE A 238 5.26 -17.19 -0.33
C ILE A 238 6.02 -18.42 -0.84
N ASP A 239 6.33 -19.36 0.04
CA ASP A 239 6.87 -20.66 -0.37
C ASP A 239 6.34 -21.78 0.52
N LYS A 240 5.68 -22.78 -0.08
CA LYS A 240 5.11 -23.93 0.62
C LYS A 240 6.15 -25.02 0.96
N THR A 241 7.36 -24.90 0.44
CA THR A 241 8.47 -25.85 0.67
C THR A 241 9.34 -25.46 1.88
N ARG A 242 9.32 -24.19 2.30
CA ARG A 242 9.97 -23.71 3.52
C ARG A 242 9.22 -24.16 4.77
N GLU A 243 9.97 -24.33 5.87
CA GLU A 243 9.42 -24.58 7.22
C GLU A 243 8.44 -23.49 7.69
N ARG A 244 8.61 -22.26 7.18
CA ARG A 244 7.71 -21.12 7.40
C ARG A 244 7.32 -20.54 6.04
N TYR A 245 6.02 -20.49 5.77
CA TYR A 245 5.53 -20.16 4.43
C TYR A 245 5.74 -18.69 4.08
N HIS A 246 5.47 -17.79 5.03
CA HIS A 246 5.65 -16.35 4.86
C HIS A 246 7.13 -15.98 5.11
N ILE A 247 7.72 -15.19 4.20
CA ILE A 247 9.12 -14.75 4.32
C ILE A 247 9.47 -14.11 5.67
N SER A 248 8.58 -13.32 6.27
CA SER A 248 8.81 -12.67 7.57
C SER A 248 8.89 -13.66 8.73
N GLU A 249 8.09 -14.73 8.70
CA GLU A 249 8.16 -15.83 9.67
C GLU A 249 9.45 -16.63 9.48
N TRP A 250 9.85 -16.87 8.23
CA TRP A 250 11.10 -17.56 7.90
C TRP A 250 12.32 -16.76 8.34
N VAL A 251 12.43 -15.48 7.94
CA VAL A 251 13.55 -14.59 8.32
C VAL A 251 13.61 -14.40 9.84
N GLY A 252 12.47 -14.13 10.50
CA GLY A 252 12.42 -14.01 11.96
C GLY A 252 12.89 -15.28 12.69
N PHE A 253 12.56 -16.47 12.16
CA PHE A 253 13.08 -17.73 12.67
C PHE A 253 14.58 -17.93 12.37
N MET A 254 15.06 -17.60 11.17
CA MET A 254 16.47 -17.72 10.81
C MET A 254 17.36 -16.77 11.64
N LEU A 255 16.88 -15.58 12.01
CA LEU A 255 17.59 -14.69 12.95
C LEU A 255 17.82 -15.35 14.31
N THR A 256 16.91 -16.19 14.81
CA THR A 256 17.13 -16.92 16.08
C THR A 256 18.27 -17.95 16.02
N LYS A 257 18.77 -18.26 14.82
CA LYS A 257 19.95 -19.11 14.59
C LYS A 257 21.26 -18.31 14.49
N GLY A 258 21.18 -16.98 14.43
CA GLY A 258 22.34 -16.08 14.53
C GLY A 258 23.19 -15.88 13.26
N ASP A 259 22.82 -16.45 12.11
CA ASP A 259 23.60 -16.32 10.86
C ASP A 259 22.84 -15.57 9.75
N ILE A 260 23.24 -14.31 9.52
CA ILE A 260 22.71 -13.46 8.44
C ILE A 260 23.03 -14.01 7.03
N ARG A 261 24.11 -14.79 6.89
CA ARG A 261 24.52 -15.38 5.59
C ARG A 261 23.57 -16.48 5.11
N SER A 262 22.78 -17.04 6.04
CA SER A 262 21.69 -17.98 5.75
C SER A 262 20.38 -17.31 5.35
N ILE A 263 20.31 -15.97 5.39
CA ILE A 263 19.14 -15.15 5.07
C ILE A 263 19.34 -14.40 3.74
N VAL A 264 20.49 -13.74 3.58
CA VAL A 264 20.83 -12.92 2.40
C VAL A 264 20.97 -13.79 1.13
N ASP A 265 20.62 -13.24 -0.04
CA ASP A 265 20.72 -13.93 -1.34
C ASP A 265 22.10 -14.60 -1.55
N PRO A 266 22.16 -15.95 -1.66
CA PRO A 266 23.40 -16.67 -1.91
C PRO A 266 24.14 -16.24 -3.19
N LYS A 267 23.44 -15.65 -4.18
CA LYS A 267 24.05 -15.16 -5.43
C LYS A 267 24.91 -13.91 -5.22
N LEU A 268 24.77 -13.21 -4.09
CA LEU A 268 25.68 -12.11 -3.73
C LEU A 268 27.06 -12.62 -3.28
N MET A 269 27.20 -13.93 -2.99
CA MET A 269 28.46 -14.62 -2.66
C MET A 269 29.29 -13.99 -1.53
N GLY A 270 28.70 -13.10 -0.73
CA GLY A 270 29.38 -12.34 0.33
C GLY A 270 29.85 -10.93 -0.06
N ASP A 271 29.53 -10.40 -1.26
CA ASP A 271 29.77 -8.99 -1.61
C ASP A 271 28.73 -8.04 -0.96
N TYR A 272 28.71 -8.00 0.36
CA TYR A 272 27.93 -7.06 1.16
C TYR A 272 28.55 -6.88 2.55
N ASP A 273 28.36 -5.72 3.16
CA ASP A 273 28.67 -5.51 4.57
C ASP A 273 27.62 -6.24 5.44
N THR A 274 28.11 -7.09 6.35
CA THR A 274 27.24 -7.93 7.19
C THR A 274 26.42 -7.12 8.20
N ASN A 275 26.89 -5.94 8.61
CA ASN A 275 26.18 -5.05 9.54
C ASN A 275 25.04 -4.34 8.81
N CYS A 276 25.27 -3.88 7.58
CA CYS A 276 24.26 -3.33 6.69
C CYS A 276 23.17 -4.37 6.38
N ALA A 277 23.55 -5.60 6.05
CA ALA A 277 22.59 -6.69 5.84
C ALA A 277 21.74 -6.98 7.09
N TRP A 278 22.37 -7.05 8.28
CA TRP A 278 21.66 -7.23 9.55
C TRP A 278 20.68 -6.08 9.82
N LYS A 279 21.14 -4.83 9.70
CA LYS A 279 20.37 -3.60 9.88
C LYS A 279 19.16 -3.51 8.94
N ILE A 280 19.31 -3.88 7.67
CA ILE A 280 18.20 -3.89 6.70
C ILE A 280 17.16 -4.96 7.07
N VAL A 281 17.58 -6.14 7.52
CA VAL A 281 16.68 -7.22 7.95
C VAL A 281 15.92 -6.85 9.22
N GLU A 282 16.57 -6.26 10.23
CA GLU A 282 15.90 -5.77 11.44
C GLU A 282 14.92 -4.63 11.14
N LEU A 283 15.32 -3.68 10.29
CA LEU A 283 14.47 -2.59 9.83
C LEU A 283 13.22 -3.11 9.10
N ALA A 284 13.39 -4.10 8.22
CA ALA A 284 12.30 -4.74 7.51
C ALA A 284 11.34 -5.48 8.47
N LEU A 285 11.84 -6.18 9.49
CA LEU A 285 10.99 -6.78 10.52
C LEU A 285 10.29 -5.74 11.41
N GLY A 286 10.93 -4.60 11.70
CA GLY A 286 10.32 -3.46 12.37
C GLY A 286 9.16 -2.85 11.55
N CYS A 287 9.35 -2.71 10.23
CA CYS A 287 8.29 -2.35 9.28
C CYS A 287 7.12 -3.35 9.30
N LEU A 288 7.40 -4.63 9.52
CA LEU A 288 6.45 -5.73 9.51
C LEU A 288 5.73 -5.97 10.86
N ASN A 289 6.02 -5.19 11.90
CA ASN A 289 5.40 -5.34 13.22
C ASN A 289 3.85 -5.36 13.12
N PRO A 290 3.13 -6.31 13.75
CA PRO A 290 1.66 -6.34 13.73
C PRO A 290 1.02 -5.01 14.19
N SER A 291 1.60 -4.36 15.20
CA SER A 291 1.15 -3.11 15.80
C SER A 291 1.62 -1.89 15.01
N SER A 292 0.71 -1.19 14.33
CA SER A 292 1.05 -0.08 13.41
C SER A 292 1.68 1.15 14.08
N ASN A 293 1.39 1.37 15.35
CA ASN A 293 2.02 2.36 16.22
C ASN A 293 3.50 2.03 16.51
N GLN A 294 3.86 0.75 16.54
CA GLN A 294 5.24 0.27 16.77
C GLN A 294 6.08 0.16 15.48
N ARG A 295 5.47 0.21 14.29
CA ARG A 295 6.20 0.32 13.02
C ARG A 295 6.94 1.66 12.93
N PRO A 296 8.10 1.75 12.25
CA PRO A 296 8.80 3.01 12.02
C PRO A 296 8.01 3.99 11.12
N THR A 297 8.54 5.18 10.89
CA THR A 297 8.09 6.11 9.84
C THR A 297 8.87 5.85 8.55
N MET A 298 8.30 6.15 7.37
CA MET A 298 9.06 6.04 6.11
C MET A 298 10.31 6.94 6.10
N ALA A 299 10.28 8.09 6.80
CA ALA A 299 11.45 8.96 6.94
C ALA A 299 12.60 8.27 7.70
N HIS A 300 12.32 7.58 8.81
CA HIS A 300 13.32 6.76 9.50
C HIS A 300 13.82 5.63 8.60
N VAL A 301 12.91 4.87 7.96
CA VAL A 301 13.28 3.78 7.05
C VAL A 301 14.22 4.25 5.93
N VAL A 302 13.95 5.40 5.32
CA VAL A 302 14.82 6.00 4.29
C VAL A 302 16.19 6.40 4.86
N ASN A 303 16.23 6.99 6.06
CA ASN A 303 17.50 7.35 6.71
C ASN A 303 18.37 6.12 7.01
N GLU A 304 17.81 5.10 7.66
CA GLU A 304 18.53 3.86 8.01
C GLU A 304 19.07 3.14 6.75
N LEU A 305 18.32 3.16 5.64
CA LEU A 305 18.78 2.61 4.35
C LEU A 305 19.87 3.46 3.70
N ASN A 306 19.76 4.79 3.76
CA ASN A 306 20.78 5.70 3.21
C ASN A 306 22.14 5.54 3.91
N GLU A 307 22.15 5.27 5.22
CA GLU A 307 23.38 4.93 5.94
C GLU A 307 24.03 3.64 5.43
N CYS A 308 23.25 2.57 5.22
CA CYS A 308 23.76 1.32 4.62
C CYS A 308 24.33 1.56 3.21
N VAL A 309 23.65 2.37 2.39
CA VAL A 309 24.13 2.73 1.04
C VAL A 309 25.43 3.54 1.09
N ALA A 310 25.57 4.46 2.05
CA ALA A 310 26.81 5.22 2.24
C ALA A 310 27.99 4.32 2.65
N LEU A 311 27.76 3.33 3.54
CA LEU A 311 28.75 2.36 3.96
C LEU A 311 29.18 1.42 2.81
N GLU A 312 28.24 0.93 2.00
CA GLU A 312 28.54 0.11 0.82
C GLU A 312 29.36 0.88 -0.24
N ASN A 313 29.02 2.15 -0.48
CA ASN A 313 29.78 3.00 -1.39
C ASN A 313 31.22 3.22 -0.90
N ALA A 314 31.41 3.48 0.40
CA ALA A 314 32.74 3.61 1.00
C ALA A 314 33.54 2.29 0.94
N ARG A 315 32.89 1.14 1.19
CA ARG A 315 33.49 -0.20 1.07
C ARG A 315 34.01 -0.47 -0.33
N ARG A 316 33.26 -0.07 -1.36
CA ARG A 316 33.63 -0.23 -2.77
C ARG A 316 34.72 0.73 -3.21
N GLN A 317 34.66 2.00 -2.82
CA GLN A 317 35.74 2.96 -3.09
C GLN A 317 37.08 2.53 -2.46
N GLY A 318 37.06 2.09 -1.20
CA GLY A 318 38.25 1.57 -0.53
C GLY A 318 38.83 0.30 -1.15
N SER A 319 38.00 -0.54 -1.81
CA SER A 319 38.51 -1.70 -2.54
C SER A 319 39.15 -1.30 -3.88
N GLU A 320 38.60 -0.31 -4.60
CA GLU A 320 39.19 0.24 -5.83
C GLU A 320 40.55 0.92 -5.56
N GLU A 321 40.66 1.71 -4.49
CA GLU A 321 41.95 2.33 -4.08
C GLU A 321 43.00 1.27 -3.73
N MET A 322 42.62 0.21 -3.01
CA MET A 322 43.54 -0.88 -2.66
C MET A 322 43.98 -1.68 -3.89
N TYR A 323 43.10 -1.91 -4.87
CA TYR A 323 43.48 -2.52 -6.15
C TYR A 323 44.43 -1.62 -6.95
N SER A 324 44.22 -0.30 -6.96
CA SER A 324 45.14 0.64 -7.61
C SER A 324 46.52 0.69 -6.94
N MET A 325 46.59 0.52 -5.62
CA MET A 325 47.87 0.52 -4.89
C MET A 325 48.63 -0.82 -5.02
N GLY A 326 47.95 -1.89 -5.41
CA GLY A 326 48.55 -3.20 -5.68
C GLY A 326 49.33 -3.29 -7.00
N SER A 327 49.11 -2.38 -7.95
CA SER A 327 49.81 -2.38 -9.25
C SER A 327 51.15 -1.64 -9.21
N ILE A 328 52.11 -2.20 -8.48
CA ILE A 328 53.51 -1.74 -8.51
C ILE A 328 54.09 -1.97 -9.93
N ASP A 329 54.34 -0.88 -10.64
CA ASP A 329 54.96 -0.90 -11.97
C ASP A 329 56.41 -1.44 -11.91
N TYR A 330 56.60 -2.64 -12.45
CA TYR A 330 57.89 -3.34 -12.46
C TYR A 330 58.90 -2.75 -13.47
N SER A 331 58.52 -1.75 -14.27
CA SER A 331 59.37 -1.16 -15.33
C SER A 331 60.62 -0.42 -14.82
N ARG A 332 60.65 -0.03 -13.53
CA ARG A 332 61.73 0.80 -12.96
C ARG A 332 63.00 0.06 -12.53
N LEU A 333 63.11 -1.24 -12.81
CA LEU A 333 64.36 -2.01 -12.64
C LEU A 333 65.37 -1.76 -13.78
N SER A 334 65.76 -0.50 -13.97
CA SER A 334 66.76 -0.08 -14.98
C SER A 334 67.56 1.17 -14.55
N SER A 335 68.00 1.22 -13.30
CA SER A 335 68.97 2.22 -12.84
C SER A 335 70.33 2.02 -13.53
N VAL A 336 70.66 2.93 -14.47
CA VAL A 336 71.91 2.87 -15.25
C VAL A 336 73.15 3.03 -14.35
N SER A 337 74.23 2.36 -14.74
CA SER A 337 75.52 2.30 -14.02
C SER A 337 76.22 3.65 -13.85
N GLU A 338 76.70 3.95 -12.64
CA GLU A 338 77.78 4.90 -12.44
C GLU A 338 79.14 4.25 -12.74
N PHE A 339 79.76 4.59 -13.87
CA PHE A 339 81.21 4.46 -14.06
C PHE A 339 81.69 5.48 -15.11
N THR A 340 82.57 6.40 -14.71
CA THR A 340 83.22 7.36 -15.63
C THR A 340 84.74 7.40 -15.40
N PRO A 341 85.54 6.77 -16.27
CA PRO A 341 86.99 6.95 -16.27
C PRO A 341 87.34 8.26 -16.99
N ARG A 342 88.07 9.17 -16.34
CA ARG A 342 88.79 10.24 -17.05
C ARG A 342 90.10 9.67 -17.61
N ALA A 343 90.36 9.93 -18.88
CA ALA A 343 91.60 9.51 -19.51
C ALA A 343 92.79 10.39 -19.10
N ARG A 344 93.91 9.75 -18.71
CA ARG A 344 95.24 10.15 -19.13
C ARG A 344 96.18 8.94 -19.14
#